data_AF-A0A497UV25-F1
#
_entry.id   AF-A0A497UV25-F1
#
_cell.length_a   1.000
_cell.length_b   1.000
_cell.length_c   1.000
_cell.angle_alpha   90.00
_cell.angle_beta   90.00
_cell.angle_gamma   90.00
#
_symmetry.space_group_name_H-M   'P 1'
#
loop_
_entity.id
_entity.type
_entity.pdbx_description
1 polymer ?
#
loop_
_entity_poly.entity_id
_entity_poly.type
_entity_poly.pdbx_seq_one_letter_code
_entity_poly.pdbx_strand_id
1 'polypeptide(L)' 'MKVSEWLKKADKLSDTCEYQISIKNGSKPITMSEAKTLNELQVAIGSNHGIKQVKYKEAEATLVEMIAMV' A
#
# COMPACT_ATOMS: atom_id res chain seq x y z
N MET A 1 0.76 -10.73 11.91
CA MET A 1 0.97 -9.31 12.28
C MET A 1 -0.17 -8.90 13.19
N LYS A 2 0.06 -8.11 14.25
CA LYS A 2 -1.05 -7.56 15.05
C LYS A 2 -1.75 -6.45 14.26
N VAL A 3 -3.05 -6.23 14.49
CA VAL A 3 -3.82 -5.17 13.81
C VAL A 3 -3.15 -3.80 13.96
N SER A 4 -2.64 -3.46 15.13
CA SER A 4 -1.95 -2.18 15.37
C SER A 4 -0.62 -2.04 14.64
N GLU A 5 0.10 -3.14 14.39
CA GLU A 5 1.31 -3.14 13.56
C GLU A 5 0.96 -3.02 12.08
N TRP A 6 -0.15 -3.65 11.68
CA TRP A 6 -0.68 -3.60 10.33
C TRP A 6 -1.10 -2.19 9.96
N LEU A 7 -1.92 -1.54 10.78
CA LEU A 7 -2.36 -0.14 10.57
C LEU A 7 -1.17 0.81 10.45
N LYS A 8 -0.23 0.75 11.40
CA LYS A 8 1.00 1.58 11.33
C LYS A 8 1.79 1.40 10.05
N LYS A 9 1.83 0.18 9.51
CA LYS A 9 2.58 -0.12 8.28
C LYS A 9 1.80 0.30 7.04
N ALA A 10 0.47 0.13 7.05
CA ALA A 10 -0.43 0.61 6.01
C ALA A 10 -0.42 2.14 5.92
N ASP A 11 -0.59 2.85 7.04
CA ASP A 11 -0.56 4.31 7.13
C ASP A 11 0.75 4.88 6.57
N LYS A 12 1.90 4.32 6.99
CA LYS A 12 3.21 4.76 6.48
C LYS A 12 3.35 4.59 4.96
N LEU A 13 2.82 3.50 4.41
CA LEU A 13 2.84 3.29 2.96
C LEU A 13 1.87 4.24 2.26
N SER A 14 0.71 4.52 2.86
CA SER A 14 -0.27 5.47 2.35
C SER A 14 0.31 6.88 2.31
N ASP A 15 0.92 7.37 3.40
CA ASP A 15 1.64 8.65 3.45
C ASP A 15 2.68 8.78 2.31
N THR A 16 3.40 7.69 2.03
CA THR A 16 4.40 7.65 0.96
C THR A 16 3.74 7.77 -0.42
N CYS A 17 2.62 7.08 -0.62
CA CYS A 17 1.86 7.15 -1.87
C CYS A 17 1.23 8.54 -2.05
N GLU A 18 0.58 9.11 -1.04
CA GLU A 18 0.03 10.46 -1.06
C GLU A 18 1.10 11.51 -1.37
N TYR A 19 2.28 11.40 -0.76
CA TYR A 19 3.41 12.27 -1.07
C TYR A 19 3.78 12.18 -2.56
N GLN A 20 3.96 10.98 -3.11
CA GLN A 20 4.30 10.78 -4.54
C GLN A 20 3.17 11.23 -5.48
N ILE A 21 1.92 11.11 -5.05
CA ILE A 21 0.75 11.64 -5.75
C ILE A 21 0.82 13.17 -5.81
N SER A 22 1.11 13.83 -4.68
CA SER A 22 1.20 15.30 -4.62
C SER A 22 2.31 15.88 -5.51
N ILE A 23 3.48 15.24 -5.58
CA ILE A 23 4.64 15.78 -6.31
C ILE A 23 4.69 15.38 -7.80
N LYS A 24 4.12 14.22 -8.17
CA LYS A 24 4.28 13.62 -9.52
C LYS A 24 3.00 12.98 -10.06
N ASN A 25 1.85 13.35 -9.50
CA ASN A 25 0.53 12.79 -9.85
C ASN A 25 0.46 11.25 -9.71
N GLY A 26 1.40 10.64 -8.99
CA GLY A 26 1.44 9.20 -8.66
C GLY A 26 1.47 8.28 -9.87
N SER A 27 1.92 8.76 -11.04
CA SER A 27 1.98 8.00 -12.29
C SER A 27 3.14 7.00 -12.33
N LYS A 28 4.13 7.18 -11.45
CA LYS A 28 5.27 6.27 -11.32
C LYS A 28 4.84 4.98 -10.61
N PRO A 29 5.42 3.83 -11.00
CA PRO A 29 5.33 2.61 -10.22
C PRO A 29 5.90 2.80 -8.82
N ILE A 30 5.31 2.12 -7.84
CA ILE A 30 5.92 1.93 -6.53
C ILE A 30 7.24 1.16 -6.69
N THR A 31 8.17 1.42 -5.77
CA THR A 31 9.42 0.66 -5.67
C THR A 31 9.14 -0.80 -5.35
N MET A 32 10.10 -1.69 -5.62
CA MET A 32 9.96 -3.11 -5.26
C MET A 32 9.81 -3.33 -3.75
N SER A 33 10.40 -2.46 -2.93
CA SER A 33 10.27 -2.53 -1.47
C SER A 33 8.85 -2.18 -1.01
N GLU A 34 8.26 -1.15 -1.61
CA GLU A 34 6.86 -0.77 -1.37
C GLU A 34 5.91 -1.84 -1.89
N ALA A 35 6.17 -2.43 -3.06
CA ALA A 35 5.38 -3.54 -3.59
C ALA A 35 5.39 -4.78 -2.68
N LYS A 36 6.56 -5.10 -2.09
CA LYS A 36 6.66 -6.15 -1.06
C LYS A 36 5.85 -5.80 0.18
N THR A 37 5.93 -4.55 0.63
CA THR A 37 5.17 -4.06 1.78
C THR A 37 3.66 -4.15 1.53
N LEU A 38 3.19 -3.72 0.36
CA LEU A 38 1.79 -3.82 -0.04
C LEU A 38 1.31 -5.28 -0.06
N ASN A 39 2.10 -6.19 -0.64
CA ASN A 39 1.77 -7.61 -0.65
C ASN A 39 1.74 -8.21 0.77
N GLU A 40 2.67 -7.86 1.65
CA GLU A 40 2.65 -8.29 3.05
C GLU A 40 1.38 -7.82 3.77
N LEU A 41 0.93 -6.60 3.51
CA LEU A 41 -0.31 -6.05 4.07
C LEU A 41 -1.54 -6.80 3.54
N GLN A 42 -1.61 -7.06 2.23
CA GLN A 42 -2.68 -7.84 1.60
C GLN A 42 -2.76 -9.26 2.18
N VAL A 43 -1.63 -9.95 2.27
CA VAL A 43 -1.57 -11.32 2.81
C VAL A 43 -2.03 -11.37 4.26
N ALA A 44 -1.70 -10.35 5.05
CA ALA A 44 -2.12 -10.27 6.44
C ALA A 44 -3.64 -10.14 6.64
N ILE A 45 -4.38 -9.63 5.65
CA ILE A 45 -5.85 -9.56 5.65
C ILE A 45 -6.51 -10.69 4.84
N GLY A 46 -5.73 -11.71 4.43
CA GLY A 46 -6.24 -12.86 3.68
C GLY A 46 -6.38 -12.63 2.17
N SER A 47 -5.87 -11.52 1.64
CA SER A 47 -5.85 -11.24 0.21
C SER A 47 -4.50 -11.64 -0.40
N ASN A 48 -4.49 -12.42 -1.49
CA ASN A 48 -3.25 -12.93 -2.09
C ASN A 48 -3.20 -12.64 -3.60
N HIS A 49 -2.79 -11.42 -3.95
CA HIS A 49 -2.65 -10.98 -5.35
C HIS A 49 -1.22 -11.10 -5.90
N GLY A 50 -0.26 -11.46 -5.05
CA GLY A 50 1.17 -11.49 -5.36
C GLY A 50 1.82 -10.11 -5.45
N ILE A 51 3.14 -10.07 -5.54
CA ILE A 51 3.91 -8.83 -5.63
C ILE A 51 3.73 -8.22 -7.03
N LYS A 52 3.12 -7.03 -7.10
CA LYS A 52 2.98 -6.24 -8.33
C LYS A 52 3.44 -4.80 -8.10
N GLN A 53 4.26 -4.28 -9.01
CA GLN A 53 4.67 -2.87 -9.00
C GLN A 53 3.60 -1.99 -9.66
N VAL A 54 2.46 -1.86 -8.98
CA VAL A 54 1.39 -0.94 -9.37
C VAL A 54 1.86 0.51 -9.24
N LYS A 55 1.12 1.46 -9.80
CA LYS A 55 1.41 2.90 -9.62
C LYS A 55 1.08 3.35 -8.20
N TYR A 56 1.69 4.43 -7.74
CA TYR A 56 1.38 5.00 -6.41
C TYR A 56 -0.11 5.30 -6.23
N LYS A 57 -0.82 5.77 -7.28
CA LYS A 57 -2.28 5.96 -7.23
C LYS A 57 -3.08 4.67 -7.01
N GLU A 58 -2.66 3.60 -7.65
CA GLU A 58 -3.33 2.30 -7.56
C GLU A 58 -3.03 1.63 -6.21
N ALA A 59 -1.79 1.77 -5.73
CA ALA A 59 -1.39 1.36 -4.39
C ALA A 59 -2.20 2.10 -3.32
N GLU A 60 -2.37 3.42 -3.46
CA GLU A 60 -3.13 4.22 -2.51
C GLU A 60 -4.60 3.83 -2.45
N ALA A 61 -5.26 3.70 -3.61
CA ALA A 61 -6.65 3.24 -3.66
C ALA A 61 -6.80 1.87 -2.97
N THR A 62 -5.85 0.96 -3.21
CA THR A 62 -5.84 -0.36 -2.56
C THR A 62 -5.66 -0.24 -1.04
N LEU A 63 -4.77 0.63 -0.55
CA LEU A 63 -4.55 0.84 0.88
C LEU A 63 -5.78 1.40 1.58
N VAL A 64 -6.42 2.42 0.99
CA VAL A 64 -7.65 3.01 1.52
C VAL A 64 -8.76 1.96 1.65
N GLU A 65 -8.96 1.12 0.63
CA GLU A 65 -9.93 0.04 0.67
C GLU A 65 -9.62 -0.97 1.78
N MET A 66 -8.36 -1.40 1.89
CA MET A 66 -7.95 -2.37 2.91
C MET A 66 -8.08 -1.80 4.34
N ILE A 67 -7.71 -0.54 4.56
CA ILE A 67 -7.82 0.13 5.87
C ILE A 67 -9.28 0.22 6.29
N ALA A 68 -10.20 0.48 5.36
CA ALA A 68 -11.64 0.54 5.66
C ALA A 68 -12.26 -0.84 6.02
N MET A 69 -11.59 -1.94 5.68
CA MET A 69 -12.05 -3.31 5.96
C MET A 69 -11.57 -3.87 7.31
N VAL A 70 -10.55 -3.26 7.92
CA VAL A 70 -9.88 -3.72 9.14
C VAL A 70 -10.35 -2.93 10.36
#